data_AF-A0A4Q0I8S1-F1
#
_entry.id   AF-A0A4Q0I8S1-F1
#
_cell.length_a   1.000
_cell.length_b   1.000
_cell.length_c   1.000
_cell.angle_alpha   90.00
_cell.angle_beta   90.00
_cell.angle_gamma   90.00
#
_symmetry.space_group_name_H-M   'P 1'
#
loop_
_entity.id
_entity.type
_entity.pdbx_description
1 polymer ?
#
loop_
_entity_poly.entity_id
_entity_poly.type
_entity_poly.pdbx_seq_one_letter_code
_entity_poly.pdbx_strand_id
1 'polypeptide(L)'
;MATIQELLADSLEVLRQLQDKEPNLILRGTEAISRTHLNRLLANGWLQEVMKGWYIPSRPGSEGDTTVWYTSYWHFVRAYADSRFGSDWSLSADSSL
;
A
#
# COMPACT_ATOMS: atom_id res chain seq x y z
N MET A 1 23.52 19.16 0.40
CA MET A 1 22.09 18.94 0.10
C MET A 1 21.99 17.59 -0.56
N ALA A 2 21.08 16.72 -0.11
CA ALA A 2 20.85 15.44 -0.79
C ALA A 2 20.24 15.69 -2.17
N THR A 3 20.65 14.89 -3.15
CA THR A 3 20.08 14.93 -4.51
C THR A 3 18.67 14.35 -4.52
N ILE A 4 17.90 14.63 -5.57
CA ILE A 4 16.56 14.04 -5.76
C ILE A 4 16.63 12.51 -5.79
N GLN A 5 17.70 11.95 -6.35
CA GLN A 5 17.94 10.51 -6.41
C GLN A 5 18.21 9.91 -5.03
N GLU A 6 19.02 10.57 -4.19
CA GLU A 6 19.25 10.13 -2.81
C GLU A 6 17.98 10.17 -1.97
N LEU A 7 17.15 11.20 -2.14
CA LEU A 7 15.85 11.29 -1.46
C LEU A 7 14.90 10.17 -1.93
N LEU A 8 14.88 9.84 -3.23
CA LEU A 8 14.08 8.72 -3.71
C LEU A 8 14.58 7.39 -3.15
N ALA A 9 15.90 7.17 -3.15
CA ALA A 9 16.51 5.96 -2.58
C ALA A 9 16.16 5.78 -1.10
N ASP A 10 16.21 6.87 -0.32
CA ASP A 10 15.78 6.91 1.07
C ASP A 10 14.30 6.50 1.24
N SER A 11 13.40 7.01 0.40
CA SER A 11 11.99 6.57 0.39
C SER A 11 11.82 5.10 0.02
N LEU A 12 12.61 4.59 -0.92
CA LEU A 12 12.53 3.20 -1.36
C LEU A 12 13.03 2.24 -0.28
N GLU A 13 14.04 2.65 0.49
CA GLU A 13 14.51 1.89 1.65
C GLU A 13 13.39 1.76 2.70
N VAL A 14 12.66 2.85 2.98
CA VAL A 14 11.50 2.82 3.87
C VAL A 14 10.41 1.89 3.34
N LEU A 15 10.08 1.97 2.05
CA LEU A 15 9.09 1.09 1.43
C LEU A 15 9.50 -0.39 1.55
N ARG A 16 10.77 -0.70 1.26
CA ARG A 16 11.33 -2.04 1.37
C ARG A 16 11.18 -2.59 2.80
N GLN A 17 11.54 -1.80 3.80
CA GLN A 17 11.41 -2.21 5.22
C GLN A 17 9.96 -2.51 5.61
N LEU A 18 8.99 -1.81 5.03
CA LEU A 18 7.57 -2.08 5.27
C LEU A 18 7.15 -3.39 4.58
N GLN A 19 7.58 -3.62 3.33
CA GLN A 19 7.30 -4.85 2.59
C GLN A 19 7.99 -6.09 3.19
N ASP A 20 9.20 -5.93 3.75
CA ASP A 20 9.92 -7.01 4.45
C ASP A 20 9.16 -7.46 5.72
N LYS A 21 8.42 -6.55 6.36
CA LYS A 21 7.57 -6.87 7.53
C LYS A 21 6.24 -7.45 7.12
N GLU A 22 5.64 -6.95 6.05
CA GLU A 22 4.35 -7.39 5.53
C GLU A 22 4.40 -7.52 4.00
N PRO A 23 4.52 -8.75 3.46
CA PRO A 23 4.69 -8.94 2.01
C PRO A 23 3.47 -8.47 1.19
N ASN A 24 2.29 -8.48 1.81
CA ASN A 24 1.04 -7.99 1.21
C ASN A 24 0.63 -6.63 1.79
N LEU A 25 1.61 -5.71 1.86
CA LEU A 25 1.49 -4.41 2.51
C LEU A 25 0.30 -3.61 2.00
N ILE A 26 -0.57 -3.18 2.92
CA ILE A 26 -1.62 -2.19 2.66
C ILE A 26 -1.35 -0.97 3.55
N LEU A 27 -1.19 0.20 2.94
CA LEU A 27 -0.94 1.44 3.66
C LEU A 27 -2.22 2.24 3.82
N ARG A 28 -2.45 2.76 5.03
CA ARG A 28 -3.53 3.68 5.34
C ARG A 28 -2.96 5.03 5.77
N GLY A 29 -3.27 6.07 5.00
CA GLY A 29 -2.81 7.43 5.21
C GLY A 29 -1.31 7.49 5.51
N THR A 30 -0.98 8.05 6.68
CA THR A 30 0.40 8.18 7.19
C THR A 30 0.63 7.40 8.48
N GLU A 31 -0.13 6.32 8.70
CA GLU A 31 -0.02 5.53 9.93
C GLU A 31 1.30 4.75 10.00
N ALA A 32 1.73 4.18 8.87
CA ALA A 32 2.96 3.38 8.77
C ALA A 32 4.12 4.08 8.05
N ILE A 33 3.87 5.22 7.41
CA ILE A 33 4.83 5.93 6.57
C ILE A 33 4.66 7.45 6.68
N SER A 34 5.75 8.21 6.67
CA SER A 34 5.68 9.67 6.73
C SER A 34 5.06 10.25 5.46
N ARG A 35 4.37 11.39 5.57
CA ARG A 35 3.79 12.10 4.41
C ARG A 35 4.82 12.39 3.32
N THR A 36 6.06 12.68 3.73
CA THR A 36 7.17 12.94 2.82
C THR A 36 7.48 11.73 1.95
N HIS A 37 7.65 10.55 2.56
CA HIS A 37 7.95 9.35 1.79
C HIS A 37 6.74 8.89 0.98
N LEU A 38 5.54 8.95 1.56
CA LEU A 38 4.29 8.60 0.87
C LEU A 38 4.13 9.39 -0.43
N ASN A 39 4.20 10.72 -0.35
CA ASN A 39 4.06 11.59 -1.53
C ASN A 39 5.16 11.33 -2.56
N ARG A 40 6.41 11.11 -2.10
CA ARG A 40 7.55 10.86 -2.99
C ARG A 40 7.37 9.53 -3.74
N LEU A 41 6.92 8.48 -3.06
CA LEU A 41 6.66 7.17 -3.66
C LEU A 41 5.48 7.20 -4.62
N LEU A 42 4.39 7.88 -4.27
CA LEU A 42 3.22 8.09 -5.15
C LEU A 42 3.63 8.84 -6.42
N ALA A 43 4.36 9.95 -6.28
CA ALA A 43 4.81 10.76 -7.41
C ALA A 43 5.75 10.00 -8.37
N ASN A 44 6.38 8.92 -7.91
CA ASN A 44 7.28 8.09 -8.70
C ASN A 44 6.68 6.70 -9.04
N GLY A 45 5.37 6.49 -8.82
CA GLY A 45 4.66 5.26 -9.22
C GLY A 45 4.99 4.01 -8.40
N TRP A 46 5.64 4.15 -7.24
CA TRP A 46 5.94 3.02 -6.33
C TRP A 46 4.78 2.67 -5.39
N LEU A 47 3.79 3.56 -5.31
CA LEU A 47 2.53 3.35 -4.62
C LEU A 47 1.40 3.72 -5.56
N GLN A 48 0.28 3.01 -5.41
CA GLN A 48 -0.97 3.30 -6.12
C GLN A 48 -2.08 3.53 -5.09
N GLU A 49 -2.81 4.63 -5.23
CA GLU A 49 -4.02 4.87 -4.45
C GLU A 49 -5.17 4.03 -5.02
N VAL A 50 -5.72 3.13 -4.22
CA VAL A 50 -6.83 2.23 -4.61
C VAL A 50 -8.17 2.71 -4.07
N MET A 51 -8.12 3.43 -2.96
CA MET A 51 -9.24 4.14 -2.36
C MET A 51 -8.63 5.35 -1.65
N LYS A 52 -9.37 6.46 -1.53
CA LYS A 52 -8.86 7.68 -0.89
C LYS A 52 -8.23 7.38 0.48
N GLY A 53 -6.94 7.66 0.62
CA GLY A 53 -6.18 7.39 1.85
C GLY A 53 -5.74 5.93 2.04
N TRP A 54 -5.86 5.09 1.01
CA TRP A 54 -5.42 3.70 1.00
C TRP A 54 -4.52 3.43 -0.21
N TYR A 55 -3.35 2.86 0.06
CA TYR A 55 -2.30 2.70 -0.93
C TYR A 55 -1.75 1.27 -0.92
N ILE A 56 -1.40 0.79 -2.11
CA ILE A 56 -0.72 -0.50 -2.29
C ILE A 56 0.62 -0.28 -3.00
N PRO A 57 1.63 -1.12 -2.74
CA PRO A 57 2.85 -1.14 -3.53
C PRO A 57 2.55 -1.38 -5.01
N SER A 58 3.26 -0.65 -5.87
CA SER A 58 3.18 -0.82 -7.31
C SER A 58 4.56 -0.66 -7.93
N ARG A 59 4.67 -0.99 -9.22
CA ARG A 59 5.89 -0.78 -10.00
C ARG A 59 5.71 0.46 -10.87
N PRO A 60 6.70 1.36 -10.94
CA PRO A 60 6.67 2.46 -11.89
C PRO A 60 6.50 1.94 -13.33
N GLY A 61 5.62 2.60 -14.08
CA GLY A 61 5.25 2.20 -15.45
C GLY A 61 4.08 1.20 -15.53
N SER A 62 3.55 0.74 -14.40
CA SER A 62 2.32 -0.07 -14.33
C SER A 62 1.06 0.79 -14.16
N GLU A 63 1.09 2.05 -14.63
CA GLU A 63 -0.03 2.98 -14.55
C GLU A 63 -1.24 2.44 -15.34
N GLY A 64 -2.37 2.24 -14.66
CA GLY A 64 -3.57 1.63 -15.25
C GLY A 64 -3.54 0.10 -15.32
N ASP A 65 -2.46 -0.54 -14.86
CA ASP A 65 -2.39 -1.99 -14.76
C ASP A 65 -3.26 -2.49 -13.60
N THR A 66 -4.25 -3.33 -13.91
CA THR A 66 -5.17 -3.87 -12.91
C THR A 66 -4.61 -5.10 -12.20
N THR A 67 -3.51 -5.68 -12.66
CA THR A 67 -2.89 -6.89 -12.06
C THR A 67 -2.42 -6.62 -10.64
N VAL A 68 -1.83 -5.45 -10.40
CA VAL A 68 -1.38 -5.02 -9.07
C VAL A 68 -2.56 -4.95 -8.09
N TRP A 69 -3.72 -4.49 -8.56
CA TRP A 69 -4.95 -4.50 -7.77
C TRP A 69 -5.46 -5.92 -7.52
N TYR A 70 -5.54 -6.77 -8.54
CA TYR A 70 -6.04 -8.14 -8.39
C TYR A 70 -5.22 -8.97 -7.39
N THR A 71 -3.90 -8.79 -7.37
CA THR A 71 -3.02 -9.47 -6.41
C THR A 71 -3.15 -8.93 -4.99
N SER A 72 -3.55 -7.67 -4.82
CA SER A 72 -3.69 -7.02 -3.52
C SER A 72 -5.12 -7.00 -2.98
N TYR A 73 -6.11 -7.43 -3.78
CA TYR A 73 -7.54 -7.25 -3.50
C TYR A 73 -7.97 -7.80 -2.14
N TRP A 74 -7.70 -9.07 -1.85
CA TRP A 74 -8.13 -9.71 -0.61
C TRP A 74 -7.45 -9.13 0.62
N HIS A 75 -6.18 -8.72 0.47
CA HIS A 75 -5.42 -8.06 1.53
C HIS A 75 -5.98 -6.68 1.85
N PHE A 76 -6.35 -5.92 0.80
CA PHE A 76 -7.04 -4.65 0.96
C PHE A 76 -8.40 -4.83 1.65
N VAL A 77 -9.23 -5.77 1.20
CA VAL A 77 -10.55 -6.05 1.83
C VAL A 77 -10.39 -6.36 3.31
N ARG A 78 -9.41 -7.20 3.66
CA ARG A 78 -9.09 -7.52 5.05
C ARG A 78 -8.68 -6.29 5.85
N ALA A 79 -7.69 -5.54 5.38
CA ALA A 79 -7.19 -4.36 6.09
C ALA A 79 -8.29 -3.29 6.25
N TYR A 80 -9.10 -3.09 5.21
CA TYR A 80 -10.21 -2.14 5.24
C TYR A 80 -11.32 -2.57 6.21
N ALA A 81 -11.73 -3.84 6.17
CA ALA A 81 -12.77 -4.35 7.06
C ALA A 81 -12.30 -4.34 8.51
N ASP A 82 -11.05 -4.73 8.79
CA ASP A 82 -10.46 -4.65 10.13
C ASP A 82 -10.42 -3.20 10.64
N SER A 83 -10.00 -2.26 9.78
CA SER A 83 -10.00 -0.84 10.13
C SER A 83 -11.39 -0.26 10.40
N ARG A 84 -12.45 -0.80 9.81
CA ARG A 84 -13.80 -0.23 9.86
C ARG A 84 -14.70 -0.92 10.89
N PHE A 85 -14.60 -2.23 11.00
CA PHE A 85 -15.48 -3.08 11.79
C PHE A 85 -14.74 -3.74 12.96
N GLY A 86 -13.41 -3.64 13.03
CA GLY A 86 -12.61 -4.25 14.09
C GLY A 86 -12.76 -5.76 14.08
N SER A 87 -13.31 -6.32 15.15
CA SER A 87 -13.59 -7.76 15.26
C SER A 87 -14.99 -8.15 14.76
N ASP A 88 -15.83 -7.19 14.37
CA ASP A 88 -17.21 -7.41 13.91
C ASP A 88 -17.28 -7.74 12.40
N TRP A 89 -16.31 -8.50 11.90
CA TRP A 89 -16.31 -9.01 10.54
C TRP A 89 -15.54 -10.33 10.47
N SER A 90 -15.89 -11.17 9.49
CA SER A 90 -15.15 -12.40 9.22
C SER A 90 -15.07 -12.64 7.71
N LEU A 91 -13.94 -13.20 7.27
CA LEU A 91 -13.73 -13.68 5.90
C LEU A 91 -13.80 -15.22 5.91
N SER A 92 -14.95 -15.78 6.25
CA SER A 92 -15.19 -17.23 6.16
C SER A 92 -15.58 -17.61 4.74
N ALA A 93 -14.90 -18.60 4.16
CA ALA A 93 -15.29 -19.20 2.89
C ALA A 93 -16.73 -19.77 2.93
N ASP A 94 -17.18 -20.19 4.11
CA ASP A 94 -18.51 -20.77 4.37
C ASP A 94 -19.65 -19.73 4.31
N SER A 95 -19.36 -18.43 4.50
CA SER A 95 -20.38 -17.38 4.50
C SER A 95 -20.56 -16.70 3.13
N SER A 96 -19.97 -17.26 2.08
CA SER A 96 -20.07 -16.77 0.69
C SER A 96 -21.05 -17.58 -0.19
N LEU A 97 -21.94 -18.38 0.42
CA LEU A 97 -22.94 -19.21 -0.26
C LEU A 97 -24.25 -18.48 -0.53
#